data_AF-A0A2J8UAI3-F1
#
_entry.id   AF-A0A2J8UAI3-F1
#
_cell.length_a   1.000
_cell.length_b   1.000
_cell.length_c   1.000
_cell.angle_alpha   90.00
_cell.angle_beta   90.00
_cell.angle_gamma   90.00
#
_symmetry.space_group_name_H-M   'P 1'
#
loop_
_entity.id
_entity.type
_entity.pdbx_description
1 polymer ?
#
loop_
_entity_poly.entity_id
_entity_poly.type
_entity_poly.pdbx_seq_one_letter_code
_entity_poly.pdbx_strand_id
1 'polypeptide(L)'
;MDAIHIGMSSTPLVKHTAGAGLKANRPRVMSKSGHSNVRIDKVDGIYLLYLQDLWTTVIDMKWRYKLTLFATTFVMTWFLFGVIYYAIAFIHGDLEPSEPISNHTPCIMKVDSLTGAFLFSLESQTTIGYGVRSITEECPHAIFLLVAQLVITTLI
;
A
#
# COMPACT_ATOMS: atom_id res chain seq x y z
N MET A 1 18.00 -17.61 0.10
CA MET A 1 16.91 -17.41 1.06
C MET A 1 17.30 -18.23 2.27
N ASP A 2 18.14 -17.66 3.13
CA ASP A 2 18.76 -18.41 4.22
C ASP A 2 17.81 -18.50 5.42
N ALA A 3 17.60 -19.73 5.87
CA ALA A 3 16.79 -20.05 7.02
C ALA A 3 17.44 -19.50 8.30
N ILE A 4 16.78 -18.56 8.96
CA ILE A 4 17.16 -18.10 10.30
C ILE A 4 16.78 -19.21 11.28
N HIS A 5 17.73 -20.07 11.62
CA HIS A 5 17.66 -20.96 12.77
C HIS A 5 17.62 -20.11 14.05
N ILE A 6 16.42 -19.87 14.59
CA ILE A 6 16.25 -19.25 15.91
C ILE A 6 16.47 -20.34 16.95
N GLY A 7 17.68 -20.37 17.52
CA GLY A 7 18.03 -21.24 18.63
C GLY A 7 17.12 -20.96 19.83
N MET A 8 16.29 -21.94 20.18
CA MET A 8 15.44 -21.93 21.36
C MET A 8 16.33 -22.02 22.61
N SER A 9 16.59 -20.88 23.26
CA SER A 9 17.20 -20.88 24.60
C SER A 9 16.13 -21.26 25.62
N SER A 10 16.03 -22.55 25.91
CA SER A 10 15.20 -23.13 26.96
C SER A 10 15.81 -22.86 28.35
N THR A 11 15.95 -21.60 28.76
CA THR A 11 16.35 -21.28 30.13
C THR A 11 15.11 -21.13 31.02
N PRO A 12 14.86 -22.06 31.96
CA PRO A 12 13.70 -21.97 32.84
C PRO A 12 13.89 -20.81 33.83
N LEU A 13 12.86 -19.97 33.98
CA LEU A 13 12.92 -18.71 34.75
C LEU A 13 12.99 -18.88 36.27
N VAL A 14 12.82 -20.09 36.82
CA VAL A 14 12.98 -20.35 38.26
C VAL A 14 13.59 -21.74 38.47
N LYS A 15 14.86 -21.78 38.86
CA LYS A 15 15.51 -22.97 39.42
C LYS A 15 15.68 -22.73 40.92
N HIS A 16 14.83 -23.36 41.74
CA HIS A 16 15.06 -23.44 43.18
C HIS A 16 16.21 -24.42 43.44
N THR A 17 17.44 -23.91 43.50
CA THR A 17 18.59 -24.66 44.02
C THR A 17 19.32 -23.79 45.03
N ALA A 18 19.24 -24.19 46.29
CA ALA A 18 20.09 -23.69 47.36
C ALA A 18 21.55 -24.12 47.08
N GLY A 19 22.46 -23.17 46.93
CA GLY A 19 23.89 -23.44 46.78
C GLY A 19 24.65 -22.34 46.05
N ALA A 20 25.61 -21.72 46.76
CA ALA A 20 26.73 -20.90 46.31
C ALA A 20 26.46 -19.77 45.29
N GLY A 21 26.61 -18.53 45.75
CA GLY A 21 26.30 -17.31 45.00
C GLY A 21 27.24 -17.01 43.83
N LEU A 22 26.83 -17.38 42.62
CA LEU A 22 26.85 -16.42 41.53
C LEU A 22 25.62 -15.53 41.72
N LYS A 23 25.78 -14.22 41.87
CA LYS A 23 24.66 -13.27 41.77
C LYS A 23 24.03 -13.50 40.40
N ALA A 24 22.96 -14.29 40.34
CA ALA A 24 22.15 -14.44 39.16
C ALA A 24 21.66 -13.04 38.82
N ASN A 25 22.25 -12.44 37.79
CA ASN A 25 21.97 -11.07 37.40
C ASN A 25 20.56 -11.07 36.82
N ARG A 26 19.56 -10.89 37.69
CA ARG A 26 18.16 -10.86 37.28
C ARG A 26 18.02 -9.72 36.26
N PRO A 27 17.55 -10.00 35.04
CA PRO A 27 17.39 -8.96 34.04
C PRO A 27 16.42 -7.90 34.58
N ARG A 28 16.81 -6.64 34.46
CA ARG A 28 15.99 -5.51 34.88
C ARG A 28 14.81 -5.37 33.91
N VAL A 29 13.62 -5.09 34.43
CA VAL A 29 12.38 -4.87 33.63
C VAL A 29 12.54 -3.75 32.61
N MET A 30 13.29 -2.69 32.94
CA MET A 30 13.49 -1.50 32.10
C MET A 30 14.97 -1.17 31.95
N SER A 31 15.47 -0.92 30.74
CA SER A 31 16.84 -0.44 30.51
C SER A 31 17.05 0.97 31.10
N LYS A 32 18.31 1.36 31.36
CA LYS A 32 18.65 2.76 31.71
C LYS A 32 18.31 3.74 30.58
N SER A 33 18.20 3.25 29.34
CA SER A 33 17.74 4.01 28.17
C SER A 33 16.21 4.06 28.03
N GLY A 34 15.44 3.60 29.02
CA GLY A 34 13.98 3.63 29.01
C GLY A 34 13.30 2.59 28.11
N HIS A 35 14.05 1.62 27.59
CA HIS A 35 13.47 0.53 26.80
C HIS A 35 12.96 -0.61 27.71
N SER A 36 11.74 -1.09 27.48
CA SER A 36 11.19 -2.24 28.21
C SER A 36 11.87 -3.53 27.76
N ASN A 37 12.29 -4.35 28.72
CA ASN A 37 12.86 -5.68 28.48
C ASN A 37 11.82 -6.80 28.62
N VAL A 38 10.53 -6.43 28.71
CA VAL A 38 9.41 -7.38 28.74
C VAL A 38 9.04 -7.72 27.30
N ARG A 39 9.06 -9.02 26.97
CA ARG A 39 8.51 -9.53 25.72
C ARG A 39 7.18 -10.19 26.00
N ILE A 40 6.15 -9.77 25.28
CA ILE A 40 4.86 -10.44 25.30
C ILE A 40 4.96 -11.60 24.32
N ASP A 41 4.73 -12.81 24.79
CA ASP A 41 4.73 -14.03 24.00
C ASP A 41 3.33 -14.65 24.06
N LYS A 42 2.94 -15.42 23.03
CA LYS A 42 1.62 -16.05 22.88
C LYS A 42 0.42 -15.10 22.89
N VAL A 43 0.40 -14.15 21.94
CA VAL A 43 -0.82 -13.41 21.61
C VAL A 43 -1.41 -14.00 20.33
N ASP A 44 -2.48 -14.77 20.47
CA ASP A 44 -3.21 -15.29 19.33
C ASP A 44 -3.85 -14.13 18.56
N GLY A 45 -3.67 -14.10 17.24
CA GLY A 45 -4.26 -13.06 16.39
C GLY A 45 -3.57 -11.70 16.44
N ILE A 46 -2.29 -11.62 16.83
CA ILE A 46 -1.55 -10.35 16.93
C ILE A 46 -1.65 -9.46 15.68
N TYR A 47 -1.70 -10.06 14.48
CA TYR A 47 -1.88 -9.34 13.22
C TYR A 47 -3.24 -8.64 13.11
N LEU A 48 -4.32 -9.27 13.58
CA LEU A 48 -5.66 -8.66 13.57
C LEU A 48 -5.73 -7.49 14.55
N LEU A 49 -5.09 -7.60 15.72
CA LEU A 49 -4.97 -6.48 16.66
C LEU A 49 -4.25 -5.27 16.01
N TYR A 50 -3.14 -5.51 15.31
CA TYR A 50 -2.43 -4.43 14.59
C TYR A 50 -3.25 -3.83 13.43
N LEU A 51 -4.06 -4.62 12.73
CA LEU A 51 -4.92 -4.12 11.64
C LEU A 51 -6.13 -3.34 12.16
N GLN A 52 -6.67 -3.71 13.33
CA GLN A 52 -7.77 -2.99 13.96
C GLN A 52 -7.34 -1.59 14.44
N ASP A 53 -6.07 -1.44 14.84
CA ASP A 53 -5.47 -0.16 15.23
C ASP A 53 -4.41 0.30 14.21
N LEU A 54 -4.87 0.50 12.97
CA LEU A 54 -4.01 0.89 11.85
C LEU A 54 -3.31 2.25 12.09
N TRP A 55 -4.01 3.20 12.72
CA TRP A 55 -3.50 4.56 12.93
C TRP A 55 -2.27 4.57 13.84
N THR A 56 -2.34 3.94 15.01
CA THR A 56 -1.19 3.87 15.93
C THR A 56 -0.05 3.05 15.31
N THR A 57 -0.39 1.96 14.61
CA THR A 57 0.60 1.12 13.92
C THR A 57 1.39 1.92 12.87
N VAL A 58 0.72 2.73 12.05
CA VAL A 58 1.37 3.59 11.05
C VAL A 58 2.23 4.69 11.70
N ILE A 59 1.79 5.25 12.83
CA ILE A 59 2.55 6.26 13.58
C ILE A 59 3.81 5.65 14.24
N ASP A 60 3.72 4.44 14.78
CA ASP A 60 4.81 3.78 15.50
C ASP A 60 5.83 3.09 14.58
N MET A 61 5.51 2.92 13.30
CA MET A 61 6.43 2.37 12.30
C MET A 61 7.70 3.22 12.13
N LYS A 62 8.81 2.59 11.73
CA LYS A 62 10.02 3.32 11.33
C LYS A 62 9.74 4.14 10.06
N TRP A 63 10.36 5.32 9.95
CA TRP A 63 10.21 6.22 8.79
C TRP A 63 10.40 5.55 7.41
N ARG A 64 11.35 4.61 7.30
CA ARG A 64 11.57 3.85 6.06
C ARG A 64 10.29 3.14 5.60
N TYR A 65 9.54 2.55 6.53
CA TYR A 65 8.29 1.85 6.23
C TYR A 65 7.13 2.80 5.97
N LYS A 66 7.07 3.96 6.66
CA LYS A 66 6.05 4.98 6.42
C LYS A 66 6.11 5.51 4.99
N LEU A 67 7.32 5.86 4.53
CA LEU A 67 7.53 6.38 3.18
C LEU A 67 7.21 5.33 2.11
N THR A 68 7.62 4.07 2.32
CA THR A 68 7.27 2.99 1.39
C THR A 68 5.77 2.73 1.35
N LEU A 69 5.10 2.71 2.50
CA LEU A 69 3.65 2.49 2.57
C LEU A 69 2.91 3.60 1.81
N PHE A 70 3.25 4.86 2.06
CA PHE A 70 2.68 6.00 1.34
C PHE A 70 2.91 5.89 -0.16
N ALA A 71 4.16 5.70 -0.60
CA ALA A 71 4.47 5.56 -2.03
C ALA A 71 3.73 4.39 -2.68
N THR A 72 3.66 3.23 -2.02
CA THR A 72 2.93 2.06 -2.53
C THR A 72 1.44 2.35 -2.64
N THR A 73 0.81 3.05 -1.68
CA THR A 73 -0.62 3.40 -1.78
C THR A 73 -0.93 4.28 -2.99
N PHE A 74 -0.09 5.28 -3.31
CA PHE A 74 -0.26 6.11 -4.51
C PHE A 74 -0.05 5.32 -5.80
N VAL A 75 1.03 4.53 -5.88
CA VAL A 75 1.31 3.73 -7.09
C VAL A 75 0.20 2.70 -7.33
N MET A 76 -0.29 2.04 -6.28
CA MET A 76 -1.38 1.06 -6.38
C MET A 76 -2.69 1.70 -6.82
N THR A 77 -2.99 2.91 -6.36
CA THR A 77 -4.20 3.62 -6.77
C THR A 77 -4.12 4.09 -8.23
N TRP A 78 -3.00 4.67 -8.66
CA TRP A 78 -2.77 5.00 -10.07
C TRP A 78 -2.89 3.78 -10.97
N PHE A 79 -2.35 2.64 -10.54
CA PHE A 79 -2.42 1.40 -11.30
C PHE A 79 -3.84 0.85 -11.37
N LEU A 80 -4.58 0.81 -10.24
CA LEU A 80 -5.94 0.32 -10.18
C LEU A 80 -6.87 1.13 -11.09
N PHE A 81 -6.85 2.46 -11.00
CA PHE A 81 -7.64 3.32 -11.88
C PHE A 81 -7.17 3.23 -13.34
N GLY A 82 -5.86 3.14 -13.59
CA GLY A 82 -5.31 2.91 -14.92
C GLY A 82 -5.83 1.62 -15.57
N VAL A 83 -5.96 0.53 -14.80
CA VAL A 83 -6.56 -0.73 -15.29
C VAL A 83 -8.05 -0.55 -15.63
N ILE A 84 -8.79 0.21 -14.82
CA ILE A 84 -10.22 0.47 -15.09
C ILE A 84 -10.39 1.32 -16.36
N TYR A 85 -9.59 2.38 -16.54
CA TYR A 85 -9.62 3.18 -17.78
C TYR A 85 -9.21 2.37 -19.00
N TYR A 86 -8.21 1.49 -18.86
CA TYR A 86 -7.82 0.58 -19.94
C TYR A 86 -8.95 -0.40 -20.28
N ALA A 87 -9.66 -0.92 -19.28
CA ALA A 87 -10.82 -1.79 -19.50
C ALA A 87 -11.96 -1.05 -20.21
N ILE A 88 -12.18 0.23 -19.90
CA ILE A 88 -13.15 1.06 -20.62
C ILE A 88 -12.77 1.23 -22.09
N ALA A 89 -11.52 1.61 -22.36
CA ALA A 89 -11.01 1.74 -23.72
C ALA A 89 -11.14 0.41 -24.49
N PHE A 90 -10.86 -0.72 -23.82
CA PHE A 90 -11.02 -2.06 -24.41
C PHE A 90 -12.47 -2.42 -24.71
N ILE A 91 -13.40 -2.16 -23.79
CA ILE A 91 -14.83 -2.47 -23.99
C ILE A 91 -15.47 -1.55 -25.05
N HIS A 92 -15.04 -0.30 -25.12
CA HIS A 92 -15.53 0.67 -26.10
C HIS A 92 -14.98 0.41 -27.52
N GLY A 93 -13.85 -0.29 -27.64
CA GLY A 93 -13.18 -0.53 -28.93
C GLY A 93 -12.09 0.49 -29.29
N ASP A 94 -11.73 1.39 -28.36
CA ASP A 94 -10.75 2.47 -28.58
C ASP A 94 -9.33 1.96 -28.88
N LEU A 95 -9.04 0.71 -28.53
CA LEU A 95 -7.72 0.08 -28.72
C LEU A 95 -7.53 -0.53 -30.11
N GLU A 96 -8.62 -0.74 -30.87
CA GLU A 96 -8.51 -1.26 -32.22
C GLU A 96 -8.05 -0.14 -33.15
N PRO A 97 -7.05 -0.38 -34.02
CA PRO A 97 -6.66 0.57 -35.06
C PRO A 97 -7.78 0.61 -36.11
N SER A 98 -8.85 1.30 -35.78
CA SER A 98 -9.90 1.64 -36.72
C SER A 98 -9.28 2.61 -37.73
N GLU A 99 -9.24 2.19 -38.99
CA GLU A 99 -9.17 3.11 -40.14
C GLU A 99 -10.01 4.36 -39.86
N PRO A 100 -9.63 5.56 -40.35
CA PRO A 100 -10.24 6.84 -39.98
C PRO A 100 -11.70 6.94 -40.47
N ILE A 101 -12.59 6.18 -39.86
CA ILE A 101 -14.03 6.32 -39.94
C ILE A 101 -14.31 7.56 -39.11
N SER A 102 -14.69 8.63 -39.79
CA SER A 102 -14.80 9.99 -39.26
C SER A 102 -15.83 10.17 -38.12
N ASN A 103 -16.36 9.08 -37.56
CA ASN A 103 -17.47 9.06 -36.60
C ASN A 103 -17.15 8.31 -35.29
N HIS A 104 -15.93 7.79 -35.07
CA HIS A 104 -15.57 7.16 -33.80
C HIS A 104 -14.71 8.09 -32.96
N THR A 105 -15.31 8.64 -31.91
CA THR A 105 -14.67 9.44 -30.87
C THR A 105 -14.37 8.52 -29.69
N PRO A 106 -13.09 8.40 -29.26
CA PRO A 106 -12.74 7.51 -28.16
C PRO A 106 -13.18 8.10 -26.82
N CYS A 107 -13.38 7.27 -25.79
CA CYS A 107 -13.71 7.75 -24.45
C CYS A 107 -12.60 8.61 -23.85
N ILE A 108 -11.35 8.25 -24.13
CA ILE A 108 -10.15 8.96 -23.65
C ILE A 108 -9.14 9.05 -24.79
N MET A 109 -8.76 10.27 -25.14
CA MET A 109 -7.80 10.52 -26.20
C MET A 109 -6.42 9.95 -25.85
N LYS A 110 -5.77 9.29 -26.81
CA LYS A 110 -4.38 8.81 -26.73
C LYS A 110 -4.14 7.78 -25.61
N VAL A 111 -5.11 6.89 -25.38
CA VAL A 111 -5.01 5.73 -24.49
C VAL A 111 -4.95 4.44 -25.31
N ASP A 112 -3.81 4.24 -25.99
CA ASP A 112 -3.63 3.10 -26.91
C ASP A 112 -3.04 1.86 -26.21
N SER A 113 -2.67 1.97 -24.93
CA SER A 113 -2.02 0.91 -24.16
C SER A 113 -2.28 1.04 -22.66
N LEU A 114 -2.02 -0.03 -21.90
CA LEU A 114 -2.10 -0.02 -20.44
C LEU A 114 -1.20 1.07 -19.82
N THR A 115 -0.02 1.29 -20.39
CA THR A 115 0.88 2.38 -19.97
C THR A 115 0.26 3.76 -20.22
N GLY A 116 -0.42 3.94 -21.37
CA GLY A 116 -1.16 5.16 -21.66
C GLY A 116 -2.28 5.42 -20.65
N ALA A 117 -3.04 4.38 -20.29
CA ALA A 117 -4.10 4.47 -19.28
C ALA A 117 -3.55 4.73 -17.87
N PHE A 118 -2.43 4.10 -17.50
CA PHE A 118 -1.71 4.37 -16.25
C PHE A 118 -1.26 5.83 -16.16
N LEU A 119 -0.67 6.36 -17.23
CA LEU A 119 -0.24 7.77 -17.28
C LEU A 119 -1.44 8.71 -17.15
N PHE A 120 -2.54 8.44 -17.86
CA PHE A 120 -3.77 9.23 -17.71
C PHE A 120 -4.29 9.21 -16.26
N SER A 121 -4.30 8.03 -15.62
CA SER A 121 -4.70 7.89 -14.22
C SER A 121 -3.79 8.68 -13.28
N LEU A 122 -2.47 8.58 -13.45
CA LEU A 122 -1.50 9.35 -12.65
C LEU A 122 -1.70 10.85 -12.85
N GLU A 123 -1.79 11.31 -14.11
CA GLU A 123 -1.97 12.72 -14.48
C GLU A 123 -3.25 13.31 -13.88
N SER A 124 -4.33 12.53 -13.87
CA SER A 124 -5.62 12.91 -13.31
C SER A 124 -5.59 12.96 -11.78
N GLN A 125 -5.04 11.93 -11.13
CA GLN A 125 -4.99 11.83 -9.66
C GLN A 125 -4.11 12.91 -9.03
N THR A 126 -2.96 13.17 -9.65
CA THR A 126 -2.00 14.18 -9.18
C THR A 126 -2.33 15.58 -9.67
N THR A 127 -3.40 15.73 -10.46
CA THR A 127 -3.84 17.00 -11.06
C THR A 127 -2.76 17.69 -11.90
N ILE A 128 -1.82 16.93 -12.47
CA ILE A 128 -0.79 17.46 -13.37
C ILE A 128 -1.43 17.84 -14.71
N GLY A 129 -2.24 16.94 -15.26
CA GLY A 129 -3.03 17.16 -16.47
C GLY A 129 -2.25 17.74 -17.66
N TYR A 130 -1.30 17.00 -18.24
CA TYR A 130 -0.51 17.51 -19.37
C TYR A 130 -1.35 17.87 -20.60
N GLY A 131 -2.58 17.35 -20.70
CA GLY A 131 -3.55 17.70 -21.74
C GLY A 131 -3.43 16.90 -23.04
N VAL A 132 -2.39 16.07 -23.19
CA VAL A 132 -2.24 15.15 -24.34
C VAL A 132 -3.24 13.99 -24.26
N ARG A 133 -3.58 13.57 -23.04
CA ARG A 133 -4.61 12.57 -22.75
C ARG A 133 -5.76 13.29 -22.07
N SER A 134 -6.90 13.32 -22.72
CA SER A 134 -8.09 14.00 -22.22
C SER A 134 -9.30 13.11 -22.36
N ILE A 135 -10.19 13.18 -21.38
CA ILE A 135 -11.50 12.57 -21.43
C ILE A 135 -12.39 13.28 -22.45
N THR A 136 -13.26 12.53 -23.13
CA THR A 136 -14.26 13.06 -24.07
C THR A 136 -15.67 12.94 -23.47
N GLU A 137 -16.65 13.55 -24.13
CA GLU A 137 -18.06 13.54 -23.68
C GLU A 137 -18.83 12.27 -24.08
N GLU A 138 -18.21 11.37 -24.84
CA GLU A 138 -18.86 10.16 -25.38
C GLU A 138 -19.24 9.17 -24.27
N CYS A 139 -18.40 9.07 -23.25
CA CYS A 139 -18.45 8.01 -22.25
C CYS A 139 -18.74 8.58 -20.86
N PRO A 140 -20.01 8.69 -20.44
CA PRO A 140 -20.37 9.29 -19.14
C PRO A 140 -19.82 8.47 -17.95
N HIS A 141 -19.62 7.17 -18.13
CA HIS A 141 -19.03 6.29 -17.13
C HIS A 141 -17.54 6.61 -16.87
N ALA A 142 -16.79 7.05 -17.89
CA ALA A 142 -15.42 7.51 -17.71
C ALA A 142 -15.39 8.82 -16.89
N ILE A 143 -16.36 9.72 -17.11
CA ILE A 143 -16.48 10.98 -16.37
C ILE A 143 -16.79 10.70 -14.89
N PHE A 144 -17.72 9.78 -14.64
CA PHE A 144 -18.03 9.34 -13.27
C PHE A 144 -16.81 8.75 -12.56
N LEU A 145 -15.99 7.96 -13.26
CA LEU A 145 -14.75 7.43 -12.68
C LEU A 145 -13.73 8.52 -12.37
N LEU A 146 -13.59 9.54 -13.23
CA LEU A 146 -12.72 10.68 -12.97
C LEU A 146 -13.15 11.41 -11.69
N VAL A 147 -14.45 11.64 -11.52
CA VAL A 147 -14.99 12.25 -10.29
C VAL A 147 -14.72 11.36 -9.08
N ALA A 148 -14.98 10.06 -9.18
CA ALA A 148 -14.72 9.11 -8.10
C ALA A 148 -13.24 9.07 -7.72
N GLN A 149 -12.35 9.12 -8.72
CA GLN A 149 -10.91 9.15 -8.53
C GLN A 149 -10.47 10.40 -7.75
N LEU A 150 -11.01 11.58 -8.06
CA LEU A 150 -10.73 12.81 -7.33
C LEU A 150 -11.21 12.73 -5.87
N VAL A 151 -12.42 12.22 -5.64
CA VAL A 151 -12.96 12.04 -4.27
C VAL A 151 -12.08 11.07 -3.47
N ILE A 152 -11.75 9.91 -4.03
CA ILE A 152 -10.90 8.92 -3.37
C ILE A 152 -9.51 9.51 -3.07
N THR A 153 -8.96 10.30 -3.98
CA THR A 153 -7.67 10.99 -3.76
C THR A 153 -7.72 11.94 -2.58
N THR A 154 -8.83 12.65 -2.38
CA THR A 154 -8.97 13.57 -1.24
C THR A 154 -9.15 12.84 0.10
N LEU A 155 -9.52 11.55 0.06
CA LEU A 155 -9.70 10.70 1.25
C LEU A 155 -8.42 9.95 1.64
N ILE A 156 -7.49 9.75 0.70
CA ILE A 156 -6.18 9.11 0.90
C ILE A 156 -5.17 10.13 1.45
#